data_AF-A0A6S8J6A3-F1
#
_entry.id   AF-A0A6S8J6A3-F1
#
_cell.length_a   1.000
_cell.length_b   1.000
_cell.length_c   1.000
_cell.angle_alpha   90.00
_cell.angle_beta   90.00
_cell.angle_gamma   90.00
#
_symmetry.space_group_name_H-M   'P 1'
#
loop_
_entity.id
_entity.type
_entity.pdbx_description
1 polymer ?
#
loop_
_entity_poly.entity_id
_entity_poly.type
_entity_poly.pdbx_seq_one_letter_code
_entity_poly.pdbx_strand_id
1 'polypeptide(L)'
;MRGKHESTPMALHSKVKPSNEGDRRQKLPVTECGIRVSWLLSWAKVVEQKLGPDATTADVCAKFVIPSTRSKKCRYVDIIEPVNVGAPQYFLSHTWSMRFATLMEVVAQRLRNEPDSFVWLGKSNLWQDLSAK
;
A
#
# COMPACT_ATOMS: atom_id res chain seq x y z
N MET A 1 60.74 13.64 29.00
CA MET A 1 59.27 13.51 29.17
C MET A 1 58.66 13.48 27.78
N ARG A 2 58.10 12.34 27.34
CA ARG A 2 56.64 12.09 27.15
C ARG A 2 55.99 13.17 26.28
N GLY A 3 55.43 12.90 25.10
CA GLY A 3 55.17 11.64 24.42
C GLY A 3 54.83 11.88 22.94
N LYS A 4 55.11 10.88 22.12
CA LYS A 4 54.62 10.78 20.74
C LYS A 4 53.16 10.35 20.83
N HIS A 5 52.24 11.09 20.22
CA HIS A 5 50.88 10.63 19.96
C HIS A 5 50.70 10.57 18.45
N GLU A 6 50.96 9.38 17.89
CA GLU A 6 50.35 8.94 16.64
C GLU A 6 48.87 8.68 16.91
N SER A 7 48.01 9.33 16.14
CA SER A 7 46.56 9.07 16.15
C SER A 7 46.16 8.66 14.73
N THR A 8 46.11 7.35 14.53
CA THR A 8 45.58 6.63 13.38
C THR A 8 44.14 7.09 13.04
N PRO A 9 43.74 7.15 11.74
CA PRO A 9 42.41 7.60 11.34
C PRO A 9 41.34 6.55 11.64
N MET A 10 40.26 6.94 12.32
CA MET A 10 39.05 6.11 12.46
C MET A 10 38.24 6.16 11.16
N ALA A 11 38.53 5.21 10.28
CA ALA A 11 37.61 4.83 9.21
C ALA A 11 36.37 4.15 9.83
N LEU A 12 35.29 4.91 10.02
CA LEU A 12 33.98 4.33 10.32
C LEU A 12 33.27 3.97 9.00
N HIS A 13 33.85 3.03 8.25
CA HIS A 13 33.08 2.29 7.25
C HIS A 13 32.15 1.34 8.01
N SER A 14 30.94 1.80 8.34
CA SER A 14 29.84 0.88 8.57
C SER A 14 29.59 0.14 7.26
N LYS A 15 30.12 -1.08 7.17
CA LYS A 15 29.77 -2.03 6.13
C LYS A 15 28.28 -2.34 6.27
N VAL A 16 27.43 -1.51 5.68
CA VAL A 16 26.08 -1.93 5.31
C VAL A 16 26.28 -3.04 4.30
N LYS A 17 26.09 -4.28 4.76
CA LYS A 17 26.04 -5.42 3.84
C LYS A 17 24.91 -5.14 2.85
N PRO A 18 25.15 -5.16 1.53
CA PRO A 18 24.06 -5.18 0.58
C PRO A 18 23.29 -6.48 0.84
N SER A 19 22.03 -6.36 1.29
CA SER A 19 21.14 -7.49 1.47
C SER A 19 20.83 -8.06 0.08
N ASN A 20 21.61 -9.06 -0.31
CA ASN A 20 21.34 -9.91 -1.45
C ASN A 20 20.48 -11.08 -0.95
N GLU A 21 19.16 -10.90 -0.92
CA GLU A 21 18.21 -11.99 -0.70
C GLU A 21 16.85 -11.55 -1.25
N GLY A 22 16.31 -12.33 -2.19
CA GLY A 22 15.09 -12.02 -2.92
C GLY A 22 13.97 -11.52 -2.00
N ASP A 23 13.43 -10.36 -2.34
CA ASP A 23 12.45 -9.54 -1.62
C ASP A 23 11.17 -10.33 -1.26
N ARG A 24 11.28 -11.24 -0.29
CA ARG A 24 10.15 -11.81 0.44
C ARG A 24 9.74 -10.76 1.46
N ARG A 25 9.06 -9.70 1.04
CA ARG A 25 8.28 -8.87 1.96
C ARG A 25 7.45 -9.81 2.83
N GLN A 26 7.72 -9.85 4.13
CA GLN A 26 6.91 -10.63 5.05
C GLN A 26 5.45 -10.16 4.89
N LYS A 27 4.54 -11.10 4.68
CA LYS A 27 3.11 -10.78 4.55
C LYS A 27 2.66 -10.09 5.83
N LEU A 28 2.23 -8.83 5.74
CA LEU A 28 1.64 -8.11 6.86
C LEU A 28 0.43 -8.88 7.42
N PRO A 29 0.22 -8.89 8.74
CA PRO A 29 -1.00 -9.45 9.30
C PRO A 29 -2.22 -8.71 8.73
N VAL A 30 -3.37 -9.39 8.64
CA VAL A 30 -4.60 -8.79 8.08
C VAL A 30 -5.00 -7.53 8.86
N THR A 31 -4.69 -7.50 10.17
CA THR A 31 -4.89 -6.36 11.07
C THR A 31 -4.02 -5.14 10.73
N GLU A 32 -3.09 -5.25 9.79
CA GLU A 32 -2.22 -4.16 9.30
C GLU A 32 -2.43 -3.87 7.81
N CYS A 33 -3.53 -4.35 7.22
CA CYS A 33 -3.82 -4.19 5.79
C CYS A 33 -4.70 -2.98 5.45
N GLY A 34 -4.69 -1.95 6.29
CA GLY A 34 -5.33 -0.66 6.03
C GLY A 34 -4.49 0.18 5.07
N ILE A 35 -5.16 0.98 4.24
CA ILE A 35 -4.54 1.91 3.29
C ILE A 35 -4.78 3.33 3.79
N ARG A 36 -3.74 4.16 3.82
CA ARG A 36 -3.84 5.58 4.19
C ARG A 36 -4.81 6.32 3.25
N VAL A 37 -5.77 7.07 3.82
CA VAL A 37 -6.82 7.75 3.06
C VAL A 37 -6.26 8.75 2.04
N SER A 38 -5.30 9.59 2.43
CA SER A 38 -4.67 10.56 1.53
C SER A 38 -4.03 9.92 0.30
N TRP A 39 -3.36 8.79 0.49
CA TRP A 39 -2.79 7.99 -0.59
C TRP A 39 -3.89 7.38 -1.47
N LEU A 40 -4.91 6.77 -0.86
CA LEU A 40 -6.02 6.14 -1.57
C LEU A 40 -6.77 7.13 -2.47
N LEU A 41 -7.06 8.34 -1.98
CA LEU A 41 -7.73 9.39 -2.75
C LEU A 41 -6.85 9.89 -3.91
N SER A 42 -5.54 9.98 -3.70
CA SER A 42 -4.60 10.36 -4.76
C SER A 42 -4.50 9.28 -5.84
N TRP A 43 -4.42 8.02 -5.41
CA TRP A 43 -4.44 6.87 -6.31
C TRP A 43 -5.75 6.76 -7.10
N ALA A 44 -6.88 7.08 -6.46
CA ALA A 44 -8.19 7.06 -7.12
C ALA A 44 -8.27 8.02 -8.32
N LYS A 45 -7.64 9.19 -8.23
CA LYS A 45 -7.57 10.14 -9.37
C LYS A 45 -6.83 9.53 -10.56
N VAL A 46 -5.76 8.75 -10.32
CA VAL A 46 -5.03 8.05 -11.39
C VAL A 46 -5.89 6.97 -12.03
N VAL A 47 -6.65 6.24 -11.22
CA VAL A 47 -7.58 5.20 -11.69
C VAL A 47 -8.68 5.83 -12.55
N GLU A 48 -9.30 6.92 -12.07
CA GLU A 48 -10.34 7.66 -12.78
C GLU A 48 -9.84 8.21 -14.13
N GLN A 49 -8.64 8.79 -14.17
CA GLN A 49 -8.03 9.25 -15.43
C GLN A 49 -7.84 8.13 -16.46
N LYS A 50 -7.59 6.90 -16.00
CA LYS A 50 -7.31 5.74 -16.87
C LYS A 50 -8.54 4.93 -17.25
N LEU A 51 -9.55 4.85 -16.39
CA LEU A 51 -10.75 4.03 -16.61
C LEU A 51 -12.02 4.84 -16.86
N GLY A 52 -12.00 6.14 -16.57
CA GLY A 52 -13.16 7.01 -16.57
C GLY A 52 -13.92 7.00 -15.23
N PRO A 53 -14.82 7.98 -15.02
CA PRO A 53 -15.56 8.16 -13.77
C PRO A 53 -16.64 7.09 -13.53
N ASP A 54 -17.04 6.37 -14.58
CA ASP A 54 -18.08 5.33 -14.51
C ASP A 54 -17.54 3.96 -14.11
N ALA A 55 -16.21 3.83 -13.98
CA ALA A 55 -15.56 2.57 -13.60
C ALA A 55 -16.07 2.07 -12.24
N THR A 56 -16.49 0.81 -12.21
CA THR A 56 -16.92 0.14 -10.98
C THR A 56 -15.72 -0.32 -10.16
N THR A 57 -15.92 -0.63 -8.89
CA THR A 57 -14.86 -1.22 -8.07
C THR A 57 -14.39 -2.57 -8.64
N ALA A 58 -15.27 -3.31 -9.34
CA ALA A 58 -14.90 -4.50 -10.09
C ALA A 58 -13.94 -4.20 -11.24
N ASP A 59 -14.21 -3.13 -12.01
CA ASP A 59 -13.32 -2.69 -13.09
C ASP A 59 -11.93 -2.33 -12.57
N VAL A 60 -11.86 -1.58 -11.47
CA VAL A 60 -10.59 -1.21 -10.83
C VAL A 60 -9.82 -2.45 -10.40
N CYS A 61 -10.50 -3.42 -9.80
CA CYS A 61 -9.86 -4.66 -9.39
C CYS A 61 -9.31 -5.44 -10.59
N ALA A 62 -10.14 -5.64 -11.61
CA ALA A 62 -9.79 -6.40 -12.81
C ALA A 62 -8.66 -5.75 -13.63
N LYS A 63 -8.64 -4.42 -13.72
CA LYS A 63 -7.74 -3.67 -14.60
C LYS A 63 -6.48 -3.13 -13.91
N PHE A 64 -6.50 -2.94 -12.59
CA PHE A 64 -5.34 -2.44 -11.82
C PHE A 64 -4.81 -3.45 -10.81
N VAL A 65 -5.67 -3.86 -9.88
CA VAL A 65 -5.24 -4.63 -8.71
C VAL A 65 -4.70 -6.00 -9.15
N ILE A 66 -5.51 -6.77 -9.87
CA ILE A 66 -5.17 -8.13 -10.30
C ILE A 66 -3.92 -8.15 -11.18
N PRO A 67 -3.80 -7.32 -12.24
CA PRO A 67 -2.58 -7.31 -13.06
C PRO A 67 -1.32 -6.95 -12.27
N SER A 68 -1.44 -6.04 -11.27
CA SER A 68 -0.30 -5.59 -10.47
C SER A 68 0.20 -6.61 -9.45
N THR A 69 -0.67 -7.54 -9.03
CA THR A 69 -0.36 -8.52 -7.97
C THR A 69 -0.20 -9.94 -8.49
N ARG A 70 -0.75 -10.29 -9.67
CA ARG A 70 -0.75 -11.65 -10.23
C ARG A 70 0.66 -12.25 -10.33
N SER A 71 1.61 -11.51 -10.89
CA SER A 71 2.99 -12.00 -11.06
C SER A 71 3.72 -12.21 -9.72
N LYS A 72 3.36 -11.42 -8.71
CA LYS A 72 3.95 -11.44 -7.37
C LYS A 72 3.22 -12.37 -6.39
N LYS A 73 2.03 -12.87 -6.75
CA LYS A 73 1.16 -13.70 -5.91
C LYS A 73 0.95 -13.11 -4.51
N CYS A 74 0.74 -11.79 -4.46
CA CYS A 74 0.61 -11.02 -3.22
C CYS A 74 -0.74 -10.30 -3.17
N ARG A 75 -1.03 -9.65 -2.05
CA ARG A 75 -2.15 -8.70 -1.96
C ARG A 75 -1.73 -7.37 -2.55
N TYR A 76 -2.70 -6.51 -2.89
CA TYR A 76 -2.38 -5.16 -3.36
C TYR A 76 -1.62 -4.34 -2.31
N VAL A 77 -1.99 -4.50 -1.04
CA VAL A 77 -1.32 -3.81 0.07
C VAL A 77 0.15 -4.17 0.21
N ASP A 78 0.55 -5.38 -0.21
CA ASP A 78 1.95 -5.83 -0.13
C ASP A 78 2.87 -5.07 -1.11
N ILE A 79 2.32 -4.41 -2.13
CA ILE A 79 3.07 -3.62 -3.12
C ILE A 79 2.96 -2.10 -2.95
N ILE A 80 2.14 -1.64 -2.00
CA ILE A 80 2.08 -0.23 -1.61
C ILE A 80 3.32 0.11 -0.78
N GLU A 81 3.78 1.36 -0.83
CA GLU A 81 4.87 1.83 0.02
C GLU A 81 4.49 1.72 1.52
N PRO A 82 5.36 1.21 2.40
CA PRO A 82 5.03 0.94 3.80
C PRO A 82 4.44 2.14 4.56
N VAL A 83 4.85 3.36 4.23
CA VAL A 83 4.33 4.59 4.84
C VAL A 83 2.82 4.79 4.62
N ASN A 84 2.25 4.15 3.60
CA ASN A 84 0.84 4.25 3.23
C ASN A 84 0.01 3.04 3.68
N VAL A 85 0.61 2.14 4.47
CA VAL A 85 -0.02 0.92 4.99
C VAL A 85 0.02 0.90 6.52
N GLY A 86 -1.05 0.44 7.16
CA GLY A 86 -1.13 0.42 8.62
C GLY A 86 -2.39 -0.25 9.16
N ALA A 87 -2.57 -0.20 10.48
CA ALA A 87 -3.75 -0.76 11.13
C ALA A 87 -5.02 0.02 10.75
N PRO A 88 -6.03 -0.63 10.15
CA PRO A 88 -7.23 0.07 9.70
C PRO A 88 -8.06 0.54 10.91
N GLN A 89 -8.48 1.80 10.86
CA GLN A 89 -9.41 2.40 11.82
C GLN A 89 -10.86 2.29 11.34
N TYR A 90 -11.05 2.15 10.02
CA TYR A 90 -12.37 2.07 9.39
C TYR A 90 -12.46 0.90 8.41
N PHE A 91 -13.64 0.30 8.34
CA PHE A 91 -13.98 -0.72 7.35
C PHE A 91 -14.99 -0.15 6.34
N LEU A 92 -14.64 -0.21 5.05
CA LEU A 92 -15.47 0.28 3.95
C LEU A 92 -16.19 -0.88 3.26
N SER A 93 -17.42 -1.13 3.68
CA SER A 93 -18.32 -2.07 3.03
C SER A 93 -18.98 -1.42 1.81
N HIS A 94 -18.87 -2.06 0.65
CA HIS A 94 -19.44 -1.59 -0.61
C HIS A 94 -19.73 -2.77 -1.55
N THR A 95 -20.55 -2.53 -2.57
CA THR A 95 -20.79 -3.50 -3.64
C THR A 95 -19.74 -3.37 -4.74
N TRP A 96 -19.41 -4.48 -5.39
CA TRP A 96 -18.49 -4.50 -6.53
C TRP A 96 -18.96 -3.65 -7.71
N SER A 97 -20.29 -3.52 -7.89
CA SER A 97 -20.93 -2.70 -8.91
C SER A 97 -20.96 -1.21 -8.58
N MET A 98 -20.59 -0.80 -7.37
CA MET A 98 -20.50 0.62 -7.02
C MET A 98 -19.40 1.29 -7.84
N ARG A 99 -19.70 2.45 -8.41
CA ARG A 99 -18.73 3.33 -9.06
C ARG A 99 -17.62 3.68 -8.07
N PHE A 100 -16.38 3.46 -8.48
CA PHE A 100 -15.24 3.66 -7.60
C PHE A 100 -15.07 5.14 -7.24
N ALA A 101 -15.31 6.06 -8.19
CA ALA A 101 -15.29 7.51 -7.94
C ALA A 101 -16.27 7.90 -6.82
N THR A 102 -17.52 7.44 -6.90
CA THR A 102 -18.55 7.70 -5.86
C THR A 102 -18.14 7.14 -4.50
N LEU A 103 -17.52 5.96 -4.44
CA LEU A 103 -17.00 5.43 -3.18
C LEU A 103 -15.93 6.35 -2.59
N MET A 104 -15.02 6.86 -3.43
CA MET A 104 -13.95 7.75 -3.01
C MET A 104 -14.44 9.14 -2.61
N GLU A 105 -15.50 9.67 -3.23
CA GLU A 105 -16.19 10.88 -2.80
C GLU A 105 -16.77 10.73 -1.39
N VAL A 106 -17.43 9.60 -1.11
CA VAL A 106 -17.96 9.31 0.23
C VAL A 106 -16.83 9.23 1.25
N VAL A 107 -15.73 8.55 0.93
CA VAL A 107 -14.54 8.49 1.80
C VAL A 107 -13.97 9.89 2.05
N ALA A 108 -13.78 10.69 1.00
CA ALA A 108 -13.28 12.05 1.10
C ALA A 108 -14.17 12.93 1.97
N GLN A 109 -15.50 12.82 1.82
CA GLN A 109 -16.45 13.61 2.60
C GLN A 109 -16.47 13.20 4.08
N ARG A 110 -16.46 11.89 4.35
CA ARG A 110 -16.57 11.32 5.71
C ARG A 110 -15.28 11.46 6.51
N LEU A 111 -14.12 11.33 5.86
CA LEU A 111 -12.80 11.34 6.48
C LEU A 111 -12.00 12.61 6.15
N ARG A 112 -12.68 13.70 5.75
CA ARG A 112 -12.04 14.98 5.38
C ARG A 112 -11.11 15.54 6.45
N ASN A 113 -11.42 15.32 7.73
CA ASN A 113 -10.65 15.81 8.87
C ASN A 113 -9.62 14.79 9.37
N GLU A 114 -9.56 13.60 8.76
CA GLU A 114 -8.72 12.48 9.16
C GLU A 114 -7.99 11.88 7.94
N PRO A 115 -7.25 12.68 7.15
CA PRO A 115 -6.62 12.23 5.91
C PRO A 115 -5.51 11.18 6.13
N ASP A 116 -4.97 11.12 7.35
CA ASP A 116 -3.96 10.14 7.77
C ASP A 116 -4.54 8.87 8.36
N SER A 117 -5.87 8.75 8.41
CA SER A 117 -6.52 7.52 8.83
C SER A 117 -6.28 6.38 7.84
N PHE A 118 -6.38 5.15 8.33
CA PHE A 118 -6.23 3.95 7.53
C PHE A 118 -7.57 3.26 7.34
N VAL A 119 -7.91 2.96 6.08
CA VAL A 119 -9.16 2.30 5.71
C VAL A 119 -8.90 0.91 5.17
N TRP A 120 -9.77 -0.03 5.51
CA TRP A 120 -9.83 -1.32 4.87
C TRP A 120 -11.00 -1.37 3.88
N LEU A 121 -10.71 -1.45 2.59
CA LEU A 121 -11.71 -1.71 1.57
C LEU A 121 -11.97 -3.22 1.53
N GLY A 122 -13.13 -3.64 2.03
CA GLY A 122 -13.36 -5.01 2.47
C GLY A 122 -12.85 -6.08 1.49
N LYS A 123 -13.42 -6.15 0.29
CA LYS A 123 -13.03 -7.18 -0.68
C LYS A 123 -11.89 -6.77 -1.61
N SER A 124 -11.53 -5.50 -1.79
CA SER A 124 -10.51 -5.08 -2.76
C SER A 124 -9.07 -5.11 -2.23
N ASN A 125 -8.85 -4.92 -0.93
CA ASN A 125 -7.50 -4.96 -0.34
C ASN A 125 -6.97 -6.39 -0.12
N LEU A 126 -7.87 -7.38 -0.19
CA LEU A 126 -7.61 -8.77 0.19
C LEU A 126 -7.41 -9.74 -0.98
N TRP A 127 -7.36 -9.28 -2.24
CA TRP A 127 -7.19 -10.21 -3.36
C TRP A 127 -5.82 -10.88 -3.33
N GLN A 128 -5.77 -12.01 -2.64
CA GLN A 128 -5.06 -13.19 -3.11
C GLN A 128 -5.85 -13.74 -4.28
N ASP A 129 -5.14 -14.13 -5.33
CA ASP A 129 -5.68 -14.90 -6.44
C ASP A 129 -6.41 -16.14 -5.89
N LEU A 130 -7.74 -16.09 -5.76
CA LEU A 130 -8.56 -17.24 -5.35
C LEU A 130 -8.63 -18.30 -6.48
N SER A 131 -8.03 -18.02 -7.65
CA SER A 131 -7.82 -19.00 -8.73
C SER A 131 -6.64 -19.93 -8.46
N ALA A 132 -5.93 -19.80 -7.32
CA ALA A 132 -4.90 -20.75 -6.88
C ALA A 132 -5.50 -21.98 -6.15
N LYS A 133 -6.61 -22.51 -6.66
CA LYS A 133 -7.12 -23.84 -6.33
C LYS A 133 -7.22 -24.68 -7.60
#